data_AF-C6VUE7-F1
#
_entry.id   AF-C6VUE7-F1
#
_cell.length_a   1.000
_cell.length_b   1.000
_cell.length_c   1.000
_cell.angle_alpha   90.00
_cell.angle_beta   90.00
_cell.angle_gamma   90.00
#
_symmetry.space_group_name_H-M   'P 1'
#
loop_
_entity.id
_entity.type
_entity.pdbx_description
1 polymer ?
#
loop_
_entity_poly.entity_id
_entity_poly.type
_entity_poly.pdbx_seq_one_letter_code
_entity_poly.pdbx_strand_id
1 'polypeptide(L)' 'MLSDKTMYGLIVLVYCCLLLAHLWPFIAQRWVAYSQNRSVGEIPRQSKNKLLTGGLAFLSGVLWLVLYFR' A
#
# COMPACT_ATOMS: atom_id res chain seq x y z
N MET A 1 -10.38 -14.51 21.57
CA MET A 1 -11.30 -13.88 20.61
C MET A 1 -10.81 -12.46 20.32
N LEU A 2 -10.26 -12.17 19.13
CA LEU A 2 -9.97 -10.78 18.75
C LEU A 2 -11.30 -10.01 18.73
N SER A 3 -11.37 -8.82 19.33
CA SER A 3 -12.59 -8.00 19.29
C SER A 3 -12.81 -7.50 17.85
N ASP A 4 -14.06 -7.42 17.40
CA ASP A 4 -14.38 -7.01 16.02
C ASP A 4 -13.82 -5.62 15.73
N LYS A 5 -13.80 -4.73 16.73
CA LYS A 5 -13.14 -3.41 16.65
C LYS A 5 -11.65 -3.51 16.28
N THR A 6 -10.94 -4.50 16.81
CA THR A 6 -9.52 -4.72 16.51
C THR A 6 -9.32 -5.27 15.10
N MET A 7 -10.22 -6.14 14.62
CA MET A 7 -10.23 -6.63 13.23
C MET A 7 -10.45 -5.48 12.24
N TYR A 8 -11.46 -4.63 12.46
CA TYR A 8 -11.68 -3.45 11.62
C TYR A 8 -10.48 -2.49 11.63
N GLY A 9 -9.87 -2.27 12.80
CA GLY A 9 -8.65 -1.47 12.92
C GLY A 9 -7.48 -2.02 12.09
N LEU A 10 -7.28 -3.35 12.10
CA LEU A 10 -6.26 -4.02 11.29
C LEU A 10 -6.56 -3.89 9.79
N ILE A 11 -7.82 -4.01 9.37
CA ILE A 11 -8.22 -3.82 7.97
C ILE A 11 -7.89 -2.40 7.51
N VAL A 12 -8.27 -1.38 8.29
CA VAL A 12 -7.97 0.02 7.97
C VAL A 12 -6.45 0.21 7.82
N LEU A 13 -5.66 -0.35 8.73
CA LEU A 13 -4.20 -0.26 8.68
C LEU A 13 -3.63 -0.91 7.41
N VAL A 14 -4.12 -2.11 7.05
CA VAL A 14 -3.72 -2.83 5.82
C VAL A 14 -4.07 -2.02 4.57
N TYR A 15 -5.27 -1.41 4.51
CA TYR A 15 -5.67 -0.55 3.39
C TYR A 15 -4.81 0.72 3.30
N CYS A 16 -4.50 1.37 4.43
CA CYS A 16 -3.57 2.50 4.46
C CYS A 16 -2.19 2.12 3.92
N CYS A 17 -1.65 0.96 4.32
CA CYS A 17 -0.38 0.46 3.82
C CYS A 17 -0.41 0.12 2.31
N LEU A 18 -1.52 -0.44 1.81
CA LEU A 18 -1.74 -0.67 0.37
C LEU A 18 -1.73 0.63 -0.42
N LEU A 19 -2.44 1.65 0.07
CA LEU A 19 -2.49 2.97 -0.53
C LEU A 19 -1.09 3.59 -0.57
N LEU A 20 -0.37 3.54 0.54
CA LEU A 20 1.00 4.05 0.63
C LEU A 20 1.94 3.33 -0.35
N ALA A 21 1.88 2.00 -0.43
CA ALA A 21 2.71 1.21 -1.34
C ALA A 21 2.43 1.53 -2.82
N HIS A 22 1.19 1.90 -3.15
CA HIS A 22 0.80 2.35 -4.49
C HIS A 22 1.25 3.78 -4.81
N LEU A 23 1.16 4.69 -3.83
CA LEU A 23 1.52 6.11 -3.98
C LEU A 23 3.03 6.34 -3.93
N TRP A 24 3.75 5.53 -3.15
CA TRP A 24 5.20 5.62 -2.95
C TRP A 24 6.02 5.83 -4.24
N PRO A 25 5.86 5.01 -5.30
CA PRO A 25 6.65 5.20 -6.52
C PRO A 25 6.39 6.53 -7.22
N PHE A 26 5.19 7.12 -7.07
CA PHE A 26 4.90 8.45 -7.62
C PHE A 26 5.55 9.56 -6.80
N ILE A 27 5.45 9.47 -5.46
CA ILE A 27 6.06 10.45 -4.55
C ILE A 27 7.58 10.43 -4.71
N ALA A 28 8.19 9.25 -4.73
CA ALA A 28 9.62 9.07 -4.94
C ALA A 28 10.08 9.63 -6.29
N GLN A 29 9.35 9.33 -7.38
CA GLN A 29 9.67 9.87 -8.70
C GLN A 29 9.62 11.41 -8.72
N ARG A 30 8.59 12.02 -8.10
CA ARG A 30 8.45 13.48 -8.05
C ARG A 30 9.49 14.14 -7.17
N TRP A 31 9.87 13.51 -6.06
CA TRP A 31 10.94 13.98 -5.18
C TRP A 31 12.29 13.99 -5.88
N VAL A 32 12.64 12.92 -6.60
CA VAL A 32 13.88 12.84 -7.39
C VAL A 32 13.86 13.84 -8.55
N ALA A 33 12.71 14.05 -9.19
CA ALA A 33 12.55 15.06 -10.24
C ALA A 33 12.82 16.47 -9.73
N TYR A 34 12.29 16.79 -8.54
CA TYR A 34 12.52 18.07 -7.90
C TYR A 34 14.00 18.25 -7.49
N SER A 35 14.62 17.23 -6.91
CA SER A 35 16.03 17.32 -6.47
C SER A 35 17.01 17.44 -7.63
N GLN A 36 16.70 16.86 -8.79
CA GLN A 36 17.55 16.92 -9.98
C GLN A 36 17.16 18.05 -10.95
N ASN A 37 16.12 18.83 -10.63
CA ASN A 37 15.57 19.88 -11.48
C ASN A 37 15.22 19.39 -12.91
N ARG A 38 14.82 18.12 -13.02
CA ARG A 38 14.47 17.45 -14.28
C ARG A 38 12.98 17.22 -14.40
N SER A 39 12.52 17.03 -15.64
CA SER A 39 11.12 16.70 -15.89
C SER A 39 10.77 15.32 -15.33
N VAL A 40 9.57 15.18 -14.76
CA VAL A 40 9.11 13.92 -14.14
C VAL A 40 9.09 12.77 -15.16
N GLY A 41 8.92 13.07 -16.45
CA GLY A 41 8.89 12.09 -17.53
C GLY A 41 10.25 11.45 -17.86
N GLU A 42 11.36 12.10 -17.49
CA GLU A 42 12.72 11.59 -17.73
C GLU A 42 13.21 10.61 -16.66
N ILE A 43 12.61 10.64 -15.46
CA ILE A 43 13.05 9.79 -14.35
C ILE A 43 12.30 8.47 -14.39
N PRO A 44 13.02 7.33 -14.48
CA PRO A 44 12.40 6.02 -14.46
C PRO A 44 11.65 5.84 -13.16
N ARG A 45 10.39 5.48 -13.27
CA ARG A 45 9.52 5.24 -12.13
C ARG A 45 10.05 4.03 -11.36
N GLN A 46 10.26 4.19 -10.04
CA GLN A 46 10.71 3.07 -9.21
C GLN A 46 9.76 1.88 -9.37
N SER A 47 10.34 0.68 -9.54
CA SER A 47 9.57 -0.54 -9.72
C SER A 47 8.61 -0.73 -8.57
N LYS A 48 7.32 -0.86 -8.89
CA LYS A 48 6.29 -1.14 -7.90
C LYS A 48 6.64 -2.46 -7.18
N ASN A 49 6.74 -2.45 -5.86
CA ASN A 49 7.04 -3.65 -5.07
C ASN A 49 5.84 -4.61 -5.09
N LYS A 50 5.74 -5.39 -6.17
CA LYS A 50 4.62 -6.32 -6.44
C LYS A 50 4.39 -7.31 -5.30
N LEU A 51 5.46 -7.76 -4.63
CA LEU A 51 5.39 -8.69 -3.51
C LEU A 51 4.72 -8.08 -2.28
N LEU A 52 5.09 -6.85 -1.90
CA LEU A 52 4.46 -6.15 -0.78
C LEU A 52 2.99 -5.85 -1.09
N THR A 53 2.70 -5.31 -2.26
CA THR A 53 1.31 -4.99 -2.64
C THR A 53 0.44 -6.25 -2.71
N GLY A 54 0.97 -7.35 -3.26
CA GLY A 54 0.28 -8.64 -3.31
C GLY A 54 0.06 -9.25 -1.93
N GLY A 55 1.08 -9.25 -1.07
CA GLY A 55 0.98 -9.76 0.30
C GLY A 55 -0.02 -8.99 1.16
N LEU A 56 -0.03 -7.66 1.08
CA LEU A 56 -1.01 -6.84 1.78
C LEU A 56 -2.44 -7.03 1.23
N ALA A 57 -2.60 -7.19 -0.09
CA ALA A 57 -3.91 -7.48 -0.68
C ALA A 57 -4.46 -8.85 -0.23
N PHE A 58 -3.58 -9.86 -0.14
CA PHE A 58 -3.94 -11.18 0.37
C PHE A 58 -4.35 -11.12 1.84
N LEU A 59 -3.57 -10.43 2.70
CA LEU A 59 -3.89 -10.24 4.11
C LEU A 59 -5.24 -9.53 4.30
N SER A 60 -5.54 -8.52 3.48
CA SER A 60 -6.85 -7.83 3.50
C SER A 60 -8.01 -8.79 3.25
N GLY A 61 -7.87 -9.66 2.23
CA GLY A 61 -8.89 -10.66 1.90
C GLY A 61 -9.10 -11.70 3.01
N VAL A 62 -8.02 -12.17 3.64
CA VAL A 62 -8.10 -13.10 4.77
C VAL A 62 -8.79 -12.46 5.97
N LEU A 63 -8.47 -11.20 6.32
CA LEU A 63 -9.16 -10.51 7.42
C LEU A 63 -10.65 -10.32 7.14
N TRP A 64 -11.02 -10.03 5.89
CA TRP A 64 -12.43 -9.93 5.48
C TRP A 64 -13.18 -11.26 5.58
N LEU A 65 -12.57 -12.36 5.13
CA LEU A 65 -13.15 -13.70 5.26
C LEU A 65 -13.36 -14.07 6.74
N VAL A 66 -12.39 -13.75 7.59
CA VAL A 66 -12.49 -14.03 9.03
C VAL A 66 -13.61 -13.22 9.69
N LEU A 67 -13.88 -11.99 9.27
CA LEU A 67 -15.03 -11.22 9.75
C LEU A 67 -16.36 -11.72 9.19
N TYR A 68 -16.40 -12.16 7.92
CA TYR A 68 -17.63 -12.59 7.27
C TYR A 68 -18.18 -13.91 7.86
N PHE A 69 -17.29 -14.84 8.20
CA PHE A 69 -17.67 -16.16 8.75
C PHE A 69 -17.80 -16.19 10.28
N ARG A 70 -17.67 -15.04 10.94
CA ARG A 70 -17.70 -14.93 12.40
C ARG A 70 -18.95 -14.19 12.86
#